data_AF-A0A942ZDH5-F1
#
_entry.id   AF-A0A942ZDH5-F1
#
_cell.length_a   1.000
_cell.length_b   1.000
_cell.length_c   1.000
_cell.angle_alpha   90.00
_cell.angle_beta   90.00
_cell.angle_gamma   90.00
#
_symmetry.space_group_name_H-M   'P 1'
#
loop_
_entity.id
_entity.type
_entity.pdbx_description
1 polymer ?
#
loop_
_entity_poly.entity_id
_entity_poly.type
_entity_poly.pdbx_seq_one_letter_code
_entity_poly.pdbx_strand_id
1 'polypeptide(L)'
;MVSNAKIKDILPKRNEIKKITIPMVRSGILGTIIGAIPGAGGDIAAFVSYNETKRFSKTPEKFGTGCIEGIAAPEAGNNAVTGGAMIPLLSLGIPGDSVTAILIGAFMSKGLQPGPL
;
A
#
# COMPACT_ATOMS: atom_id res chain seq x y z
N MET A 1 29.96 12.92 9.21
CA MET A 1 30.33 12.65 7.80
C MET A 1 29.07 12.35 7.01
N VAL A 2 28.49 13.35 6.34
CA VAL A 2 27.37 13.11 5.41
C VAL A 2 27.99 12.75 4.06
N SER A 3 27.71 11.54 3.58
CA SER A 3 28.25 11.03 2.32
C SER A 3 27.73 11.86 1.14
N ASN A 4 28.64 12.49 0.39
CA ASN A 4 28.39 13.18 -0.88
C ASN A 4 28.11 12.17 -2.02
N ALA A 5 27.15 11.28 -1.82
CA ALA A 5 26.77 10.29 -2.83
C ALA A 5 25.95 10.98 -3.94
N LYS A 6 26.58 11.19 -5.11
CA LYS A 6 25.85 11.59 -6.33
C LYS A 6 24.95 10.42 -6.76
N ILE A 7 23.66 10.50 -6.46
CA ILE A 7 22.65 9.55 -6.96
C ILE A 7 22.53 9.74 -8.48
N LYS A 8 23.05 8.78 -9.26
CA LYS A 8 23.14 8.90 -10.72
C LYS A 8 21.98 8.29 -11.49
N ASP A 9 21.08 7.54 -10.83
CA ASP A 9 19.93 6.89 -11.48
C ASP A 9 18.74 6.87 -10.51
N ILE A 10 17.88 7.89 -10.59
CA ILE A 10 16.72 8.06 -9.67
C ILE A 10 15.54 7.18 -10.08
N LEU A 11 15.44 6.84 -11.37
CA LEU A 11 14.33 6.08 -11.93
C LEU A 11 14.73 4.63 -12.21
N PRO A 12 13.83 3.65 -11.97
CA PRO A 12 14.08 2.27 -12.32
C PRO A 12 14.23 2.09 -13.82
N LYS A 13 15.08 1.15 -14.24
CA LYS A 13 15.24 0.82 -15.65
C LYS A 13 13.98 0.13 -16.18
N ARG A 14 13.71 0.23 -17.48
CA ARG A 14 12.53 -0.41 -18.12
C ARG A 14 12.40 -1.91 -17.82
N ASN A 15 13.52 -2.63 -17.72
CA ASN A 15 13.51 -4.05 -17.39
C ASN A 15 13.11 -4.32 -15.93
N GLU A 16 13.49 -3.42 -15.01
CA GLU A 16 13.10 -3.49 -13.60
C GLU A 16 11.62 -3.19 -13.44
N ILE A 17 11.10 -2.16 -14.15
CA ILE A 17 9.67 -1.84 -14.19
C ILE A 17 8.85 -3.06 -14.64
N LYS A 18 9.24 -3.71 -15.74
CA LYS A 18 8.57 -4.93 -16.22
C LYS A 18 8.55 -6.05 -15.17
N LYS A 19 9.64 -6.18 -14.40
CA LYS A 19 9.77 -7.20 -13.34
C LYS A 19 8.79 -6.96 -12.19
N ILE A 20 8.58 -5.69 -11.82
CA ILE A 20 7.74 -5.31 -10.67
C ILE A 20 6.28 -5.03 -11.04
N THR A 21 5.95 -4.87 -12.32
CA THR A 21 4.58 -4.51 -12.76
C THR A 21 3.53 -5.51 -12.25
N ILE A 22 3.78 -6.81 -12.42
CA ILE A 22 2.84 -7.85 -11.97
C ILE A 22 2.73 -7.87 -10.44
N PRO A 23 3.83 -7.93 -9.66
CA PRO A 23 3.79 -7.78 -8.21
C PRO A 23 3.00 -6.55 -7.75
N MET A 24 3.28 -5.37 -8.32
CA MET A 24 2.61 -4.12 -7.96
C MET A 24 1.10 -4.18 -8.20
N VAL A 25 0.65 -4.67 -9.36
CA VAL A 25 -0.78 -4.78 -9.67
C VAL A 25 -1.48 -5.73 -8.70
N ARG A 26 -0.88 -6.90 -8.43
CA ARG A 26 -1.44 -7.88 -7.49
C ARG A 26 -1.51 -7.31 -6.08
N SER A 27 -0.43 -6.69 -5.62
CA SER A 27 -0.37 -6.03 -4.32
C SER A 27 -1.34 -4.86 -4.23
N GLY A 28 -1.55 -4.09 -5.30
CA GLY A 28 -2.54 -3.02 -5.33
C GLY A 28 -3.97 -3.54 -5.16
N ILE A 29 -4.32 -4.65 -5.81
CA ILE A 29 -5.63 -5.30 -5.60
C ILE A 29 -5.75 -5.78 -4.15
N LEU A 30 -4.73 -6.48 -3.63
CA LEU A 30 -4.71 -6.94 -2.24
C LEU A 30 -4.85 -5.77 -1.26
N GLY A 31 -4.11 -4.70 -1.46
CA GLY A 31 -4.14 -3.49 -0.64
C GLY A 31 -5.51 -2.81 -0.67
N THR A 32 -6.16 -2.73 -1.83
CA THR A 32 -7.52 -2.17 -1.93
C THR A 32 -8.53 -3.02 -1.14
N ILE A 33 -8.46 -4.35 -1.26
CA ILE A 33 -9.33 -5.26 -0.52
C ILE A 33 -9.08 -5.16 0.99
N ILE A 34 -7.81 -5.14 1.41
CA ILE A 34 -7.45 -5.01 2.83
C ILE A 34 -7.91 -3.66 3.37
N GLY A 35 -7.73 -2.57 2.61
CA GLY A 35 -8.22 -1.25 3.00
C GLY A 35 -9.74 -1.20 3.18
N ALA A 36 -10.49 -2.00 2.42
CA ALA A 36 -11.93 -2.10 2.60
C ALA A 36 -12.34 -2.78 3.93
N ILE A 37 -11.41 -3.44 4.63
CA ILE A 37 -11.64 -4.08 5.92
C ILE A 37 -11.42 -3.02 7.03
N PRO A 38 -12.43 -2.74 7.86
CA PRO A 38 -12.30 -1.79 8.96
C PRO A 38 -11.12 -2.09 9.90
N GLY A 39 -10.29 -1.08 10.13
CA GLY A 39 -9.15 -1.14 11.05
C GLY A 39 -7.96 -1.99 10.60
N ALA A 40 -7.95 -2.54 9.37
CA ALA A 40 -6.86 -3.39 8.91
C ALA A 40 -5.62 -2.60 8.47
N GLY A 41 -5.80 -1.46 7.79
CA GLY A 41 -4.72 -0.53 7.47
C GLY A 41 -3.60 -1.00 6.53
N GLY A 42 -2.63 -0.10 6.38
CA GLY A 42 -1.53 -0.20 5.41
C GLY A 42 -0.42 -1.18 5.81
N ASP A 43 -0.20 -1.36 7.11
CA ASP A 43 0.79 -2.28 7.67
C ASP A 43 0.45 -3.74 7.33
N ILE A 44 -0.80 -4.17 7.55
CA ILE A 44 -1.26 -5.50 7.15
C ILE A 44 -1.13 -5.68 5.64
N ALA A 45 -1.54 -4.68 4.85
CA ALA A 45 -1.43 -4.74 3.39
C ALA A 45 0.01 -4.88 2.90
N ALA A 46 0.96 -4.18 3.54
CA ALA A 46 2.38 -4.29 3.23
C ALA A 46 2.91 -5.70 3.54
N PHE A 47 2.64 -6.23 4.73
CA PHE A 47 3.09 -7.57 5.11
C PHE A 47 2.50 -8.68 4.24
N VAL A 48 1.20 -8.63 3.97
CA VAL A 48 0.52 -9.60 3.10
C VAL A 48 1.07 -9.50 1.68
N SER A 49 1.22 -8.29 1.13
CA SER A 49 1.78 -8.06 -0.20
C SER A 49 3.21 -8.58 -0.34
N TYR A 50 4.05 -8.37 0.68
CA TYR A 50 5.41 -8.90 0.72
C TYR A 50 5.41 -10.43 0.73
N ASN A 51 4.62 -11.04 1.61
CA ASN A 51 4.55 -12.49 1.76
C ASN A 51 3.99 -13.18 0.51
N GLU A 52 2.91 -12.65 -0.06
CA GLU A 52 2.32 -13.21 -1.28
C GLU A 52 3.28 -13.03 -2.47
N THR A 53 3.94 -11.89 -2.60
CA THR A 53 4.94 -11.71 -3.67
C THR A 53 6.13 -12.66 -3.50
N LYS A 54 6.60 -12.87 -2.26
CA LYS A 54 7.64 -13.87 -1.96
C LYS A 54 7.18 -15.28 -2.33
N ARG A 55 5.95 -15.64 -1.95
CA ARG A 55 5.34 -16.96 -2.22
C ARG A 55 5.26 -17.28 -3.71
N PHE A 56 4.97 -16.28 -4.55
CA PHE A 56 4.89 -16.44 -6.01
C PHE A 56 6.19 -16.13 -6.75
N SER A 57 7.25 -15.75 -6.05
CA SER A 57 8.53 -15.43 -6.66
C SER A 57 9.23 -16.70 -7.15
N LYS A 58 9.92 -16.59 -8.29
CA LYS A 58 10.85 -17.62 -8.78
C LYS A 58 12.17 -17.65 -8.00
N THR A 59 12.47 -16.58 -7.27
CA THR A 59 13.69 -16.42 -6.45
C THR A 59 13.32 -15.92 -5.05
N PRO A 60 12.59 -16.71 -4.23
CA PRO A 60 12.14 -16.32 -2.90
C PRO A 60 13.30 -16.05 -1.92
N GLU A 61 14.48 -16.61 -2.17
CA GLU A 61 15.71 -16.42 -1.40
C GLU A 61 16.28 -14.99 -1.47
N LYS A 62 15.87 -14.19 -2.46
CA LYS A 62 16.28 -12.78 -2.58
C LYS A 62 15.45 -11.83 -1.70
N PHE A 63 14.39 -12.32 -1.07
CA PHE A 63 13.58 -11.51 -0.16
C PHE A 63 14.34 -11.29 1.15
N GLY A 64 14.36 -10.04 1.62
CA GLY A 64 15.16 -9.60 2.77
C GLY A 64 16.55 -9.05 2.41
N THR A 65 16.97 -9.15 1.15
CA THR A 65 18.25 -8.59 0.67
C THR A 65 18.11 -7.26 -0.07
N GLY A 66 16.90 -6.68 -0.07
CA GLY A 66 16.59 -5.46 -0.82
C GLY A 66 16.26 -5.71 -2.30
N CYS A 67 15.84 -6.92 -2.68
CA CYS A 67 15.36 -7.16 -4.04
C CYS A 67 14.17 -6.25 -4.39
N ILE A 68 14.13 -5.79 -5.64
CA ILE A 68 13.17 -4.75 -6.06
C ILE A 68 11.71 -5.19 -5.89
N GLU A 69 11.37 -6.47 -6.12
CA GLU A 69 10.02 -6.98 -5.90
C GLU A 69 9.63 -6.97 -4.42
N GLY A 70 10.59 -7.21 -3.52
CA GLY A 70 10.39 -7.17 -2.08
C GLY A 70 10.20 -5.75 -1.52
N ILE A 71 10.42 -4.71 -2.33
CA ILE A 71 10.17 -3.31 -1.97
C ILE A 71 8.92 -2.80 -2.69
N ALA A 72 8.83 -3.02 -4.00
CA ALA A 72 7.76 -2.49 -4.83
C ALA A 72 6.38 -3.07 -4.49
N ALA A 73 6.31 -4.37 -4.15
CA ALA A 73 5.06 -5.02 -3.79
C ALA A 73 4.44 -4.50 -2.49
N PRO A 74 5.13 -4.51 -1.32
CA PRO A 74 4.56 -3.96 -0.09
C PRO A 74 4.20 -2.47 -0.22
N GLU A 75 5.02 -1.68 -0.91
CA GLU A 75 4.75 -0.26 -1.14
C GLU A 75 3.50 -0.03 -2.01
N ALA A 76 3.34 -0.81 -3.09
CA ALA A 76 2.14 -0.74 -3.92
C ALA A 76 0.88 -1.16 -3.14
N GLY A 77 0.97 -2.20 -2.32
CA GLY A 77 -0.13 -2.64 -1.46
C GLY A 77 -0.52 -1.59 -0.42
N ASN A 78 0.46 -1.04 0.29
CA ASN A 78 0.25 0.03 1.27
C ASN A 78 -0.42 1.26 0.61
N ASN A 79 0.08 1.72 -0.53
CA ASN A 79 -0.51 2.89 -1.20
C ASN A 79 -1.92 2.62 -1.74
N ALA A 80 -2.22 1.39 -2.13
CA ALA A 80 -3.57 1.03 -2.56
C ALA A 80 -4.59 1.00 -1.41
N VAL A 81 -4.15 0.80 -0.16
CA VAL A 81 -5.03 0.89 1.02
C VAL A 81 -5.66 2.27 1.11
N THR A 82 -4.97 3.35 0.74
CA THR A 82 -5.53 4.71 0.81
C THR A 82 -6.85 4.83 0.07
N GLY A 83 -6.97 4.21 -1.12
CA GLY A 83 -8.23 4.16 -1.86
C GLY A 83 -9.24 3.20 -1.21
N GLY A 84 -8.79 2.02 -0.79
CA GLY A 84 -9.63 1.00 -0.16
C GLY A 84 -10.27 1.45 1.15
N ALA A 85 -9.52 2.14 2.02
CA ALA A 85 -9.95 2.63 3.33
C ALA A 85 -11.06 3.68 3.26
N MET A 86 -11.20 4.35 2.11
CA MET A 86 -12.29 5.28 1.85
C MET A 86 -13.63 4.56 1.62
N ILE A 87 -13.62 3.27 1.24
CA ILE A 87 -14.84 2.49 1.01
C ILE A 87 -15.67 2.39 2.31
N PRO A 88 -15.18 1.79 3.42
CA PRO A 88 -15.95 1.71 4.65
C PRO A 88 -16.19 3.09 5.27
N LEU A 89 -15.27 4.03 5.11
CA LEU A 89 -15.44 5.38 5.63
C LEU A 89 -16.65 6.06 4.97
N LEU A 90 -16.68 6.13 3.65
CA LEU A 90 -17.74 6.85 2.94
C LEU A 90 -19.08 6.10 2.96
N SER A 91 -19.04 4.76 2.90
CA SER A 91 -20.28 3.95 2.85
C SER A 91 -20.89 3.67 4.22
N LEU A 92 -20.09 3.47 5.26
CA LEU A 92 -20.55 3.06 6.59
C LEU A 92 -20.22 4.07 7.70
N GLY A 93 -19.42 5.10 7.43
CA GLY A 93 -18.91 5.99 8.47
C GLY A 93 -17.88 5.32 9.38
N ILE A 94 -17.30 4.18 8.97
CA ILE A 94 -16.37 3.38 9.75
C ILE A 94 -14.97 3.51 9.15
N PRO A 95 -13.93 3.83 9.93
CA PRO A 95 -12.59 3.99 9.39
C PRO A 95 -12.00 2.65 8.89
N GLY A 96 -11.37 2.69 7.72
CA GLY A 96 -10.57 1.57 7.20
C GLY A 96 -9.20 1.45 7.89
N ASP A 97 -8.68 2.56 8.41
CA ASP A 97 -7.40 2.67 9.09
C ASP A 97 -7.35 3.89 10.05
N SER A 98 -6.24 4.07 10.76
CA SER A 98 -6.09 5.19 11.71
C SER A 98 -6.14 6.57 11.03
N VAL A 99 -5.69 6.69 9.77
CA VAL A 99 -5.66 7.97 9.06
C VAL A 99 -7.08 8.39 8.65
N THR A 100 -7.86 7.44 8.15
CA THR A 100 -9.28 7.63 7.82
C THR A 100 -10.13 7.90 9.06
N ALA A 101 -9.76 7.38 10.24
CA ALA A 101 -10.40 7.76 11.50
C ALA A 101 -10.25 9.26 11.81
N ILE A 102 -9.04 9.80 11.61
CA ILE A 102 -8.80 11.25 11.72
C ILE A 102 -9.62 12.00 10.65
N LEU A 103 -9.71 11.44 9.45
CA LEU A 103 -10.45 12.04 8.34
C LEU A 103 -11.95 12.16 8.62
N ILE A 104 -12.56 11.22 9.36
CA ILE A 104 -13.96 11.34 9.82
C ILE A 104 -14.14 12.62 10.64
N GLY A 105 -13.23 12.91 11.58
CA GLY A 105 -13.26 14.14 12.37
C GLY A 105 -13.11 15.40 11.49
N ALA A 106 -12.23 15.35 10.49
CA ALA A 106 -12.07 16.44 9.53
C ALA A 106 -13.33 16.66 8.67
N PHE A 107 -13.98 15.59 8.23
CA PHE A 107 -15.24 15.66 7.46
C PHE A 107 -16.36 16.25 8.31
N MET A 108 -16.55 15.77 9.53
CA MET A 108 -17.55 16.31 10.46
C MET A 108 -17.30 17.79 10.77
N SER A 109 -16.04 18.20 10.97
CA SER A 109 -15.66 19.61 11.15
C SER A 109 -16.02 20.49 9.94
N LYS A 110 -16.06 19.91 8.74
CA LYS A 110 -16.47 20.57 7.49
C LYS A 110 -17.95 20.39 7.16
N GLY A 111 -18.75 19.82 8.06
CA GLY A 111 -20.18 19.58 7.85
C GLY A 111 -20.48 18.43 6.88
N LEU A 112 -19.49 17.59 6.57
CA LEU A 112 -19.67 16.37 5.79
C LEU A 112 -19.86 15.20 6.76
N GLN A 113 -20.99 14.51 6.66
CA GLN A 113 -21.24 13.27 7.41
C GLN A 113 -20.92 12.07 6.52
N PRO A 114 -19.81 11.34 6.77
CA PRO A 114 -19.55 10.07 6.09
C PRO A 114 -20.47 8.97 6.62
N GLY A 115 -20.92 8.06 5.75
CA GLY A 115 -21.87 6.99 6.09
C GLY A 115 -23.32 7.31 5.73
N PRO A 116 -24.26 6.40 6.04
CA PRO A 116 -25.68 6.57 5.72
C PRO A 116 -26.31 7.73 6.50
N LEU A 117 -27.37 8.32 5.91
CA LEU A 117 -28.27 9.26 6.59
C LEU A 117 -29.22 8.53 7.55
#